data_AF-A0AB37R0J2-F1
#
_entry.id   AF-A0AB37R0J2-F1
#
_cell.length_a   1.000
_cell.length_b   1.000
_cell.length_c   1.000
_cell.angle_alpha   90.00
_cell.angle_beta   90.00
_cell.angle_gamma   90.00
#
_symmetry.space_group_name_H-M   'P 1'
#
loop_
_entity.id
_entity.type
_entity.pdbx_description
1 polymer ?
#
loop_
_entity_poly.entity_id
_entity_poly.type
_entity_poly.pdbx_seq_one_letter_code
_entity_poly.pdbx_strand_id
1 'polypeptide(L)' 'MSPHILIDKMLDAIGEYDSLDPSGVEAMDQITAHFMSGAITLEEFNHYCARQRKAVLCAPRRAA' A
#
# COMPACT_ATOMS: atom_id res chain seq x y z
N MET A 1 16.98 -3.67 2.14
CA MET A 1 16.00 -3.38 1.09
C MET A 1 15.55 -1.94 1.26
N SER A 2 15.43 -1.15 0.18
CA SER A 2 14.93 0.24 0.31
C SER A 2 13.45 0.24 0.74
N PRO A 3 13.02 1.11 1.68
CA PRO A 3 11.63 1.20 2.12
C PRO A 3 10.67 1.43 0.95
N HIS A 4 11.08 2.20 -0.06
CA HIS A 4 10.30 2.45 -1.28
C HIS A 4 9.98 1.17 -2.06
N ILE A 5 10.95 0.26 -2.21
CA ILE A 5 10.77 -1.02 -2.92
C ILE A 5 9.80 -1.93 -2.17
N LEU A 6 9.85 -1.90 -0.83
CA LEU A 6 8.94 -2.69 0.00
C LEU A 6 7.50 -2.19 -0.16
N ILE A 7 7.31 -0.87 -0.07
CA ILE A 7 6.00 -0.23 -0.22
C ILE A 7 5.43 -0.50 -1.62
N ASP A 8 6.23 -0.33 -2.68
CA ASP A 8 5.78 -0.60 -4.06
C ASP A 8 5.28 -2.04 -4.24
N LYS A 9 6.02 -3.02 -3.72
CA LYS A 9 5.61 -4.43 -3.79
C LYS A 9 4.30 -4.70 -3.07
N MET A 10 4.09 -4.09 -1.90
CA MET A 10 2.83 -4.22 -1.16
C MET A 10 1.67 -3.58 -1.92
N LEU A 11 1.88 -2.41 -2.52
CA LEU A 11 0.87 -1.71 -3.30
C LEU A 11 0.49 -2.47 -4.58
N ASP A 12 1.47 -3.08 -5.23
CA ASP A 12 1.24 -3.89 -6.43
C ASP A 12 0.45 -5.17 -6.07
N ALA A 13 0.73 -5.78 -4.91
CA ALA A 13 0.01 -6.97 -4.43
C ALA A 13 -1.48 -6.71 -4.13
N ILE A 14 -1.87 -5.49 -3.75
CA ILE A 14 -3.29 -5.12 -3.56
C ILE A 14 -4.07 -5.20 -4.88
N GLY A 15 -3.41 -4.95 -6.01
CA GLY A 15 -4.03 -4.99 -7.34
C GLY A 15 -4.20 -6.40 -7.91
N GLU A 16 -3.62 -7.43 -7.28
CA GLU A 16 -3.68 -8.80 -7.79
C GLU A 16 -5.01 -9.48 -7.43
N TYR A 17 -5.56 -10.21 -8.43
CA TYR A 17 -6.92 -10.79 -8.47
C TYR A 17 -7.23 -11.81 -7.36
N ASP A 18 -6.26 -12.16 -6.51
CA ASP A 18 -6.38 -13.18 -5.47
C ASP A 18 -5.88 -12.70 -4.10
N SER A 19 -5.73 -11.38 -3.92
CA SER A 19 -5.41 -10.81 -2.63
C SER A 19 -6.62 -10.91 -1.71
N LEU A 20 -6.67 -12.01 -0.94
CA LEU A 20 -7.49 -12.10 0.26
C LEU A 20 -7.28 -10.83 1.08
N ASP A 21 -8.34 -10.39 1.73
CA ASP A 21 -8.66 -9.02 2.14
C ASP A 21 -7.94 -8.46 3.41
N PRO A 22 -6.64 -8.75 3.73
CA PRO A 22 -5.87 -7.88 4.65
C PRO A 22 -4.88 -6.92 3.97
N SER A 23 -4.58 -7.08 2.67
CA SER A 23 -3.43 -6.43 2.02
C SER A 23 -3.47 -4.90 2.08
N GLY A 24 -4.66 -4.30 1.98
CA GLY A 24 -4.82 -2.85 2.03
C GLY A 24 -4.49 -2.24 3.39
N VAL A 25 -4.93 -2.86 4.49
CA VAL A 25 -4.72 -2.36 5.85
C VAL A 25 -3.27 -2.56 6.28
N GLU A 26 -2.69 -3.72 5.99
CA GLU A 26 -1.28 -4.01 6.28
C GLU A 26 -0.33 -3.07 5.52
N ALA A 27 -0.63 -2.77 4.24
CA ALA A 27 0.15 -1.81 3.48
C ALA A 27 0.12 -0.41 4.11
N MET A 28 -1.03 0.04 4.63
CA MET A 28 -1.13 1.34 5.31
C MET A 28 -0.38 1.37 6.63
N ASP A 29 -0.42 0.30 7.41
CA ASP A 29 0.32 0.21 8.67
C ASP A 29 1.83 0.31 8.42
N GLN A 30 2.33 -0.40 7.40
CA GLN A 30 3.72 -0.31 6.94
C GLN A 30 4.12 1.08 6.43
N ILE A 31 3.30 1.70 5.57
CA ILE A 31 3.54 3.06 5.08
C ILE A 31 3.62 4.04 6.26
N THR A 32 2.76 3.87 7.27
CA THR A 32 2.75 4.69 8.48
C THR A 32 3.99 4.45 9.35
N ALA A 33 4.42 3.20 9.52
CA ALA A 33 5.63 2.85 10.24
C ALA A 33 6.90 3.43 9.58
N HIS A 34 6.96 3.40 8.25
CA HIS A 34 8.06 4.02 7.49
C HIS A 34 8.07 5.54 7.62
N PHE A 35 6.90 6.19 7.66
CA PHE A 35 6.82 7.62 7.91
C PHE A 35 7.23 7.98 9.35
N MET A 36 6.73 7.26 10.34
CA MET A 36 7.07 7.51 11.76
C MET A 36 8.56 7.28 12.07
N SER A 37 9.21 6.36 11.35
CA SER A 37 10.66 6.14 11.46
C SER A 37 11.52 7.15 10.70
N GLY A 38 10.90 8.09 9.95
CA GLY A 38 11.59 9.08 9.13
C GLY A 38 12.25 8.47 7.88
N ALA A 39 11.85 7.25 7.50
CA ALA A 39 12.38 6.56 6.33
C ALA A 39 11.79 7.07 5.00
N ILE A 40 10.65 7.77 5.06
CA ILE A 40 9.99 8.45 3.94
C ILE A 40 9.54 9.84 4.39
N THR A 41 9.48 10.78 3.45
CA THR A 41 8.97 12.13 3.67
C THR A 41 7.43 12.18 3.71
N LEU A 42 6.87 13.30 4.15
CA LEU A 42 5.42 13.53 4.11
C LEU A 42 4.86 13.51 2.69
N GLU A 43 5.61 14.02 1.70
CA GLU A 43 5.19 13.98 0.29
C GLU A 43 5.12 12.54 -0.23
N GLU A 44 6.11 11.72 0.11
CA GLU A 44 6.14 10.30 -0.25
C GLU A 44 5.03 9.52 0.46
N PHE A 45 4.78 9.80 1.74
CA PHE A 45 3.66 9.24 2.47
C PHE A 45 2.32 9.54 1.77
N ASN A 46 2.08 10.80 1.42
CA ASN A 46 0.86 11.20 0.71
C ASN A 46 0.75 10.52 -0.66
N HIS A 47 1.86 10.40 -1.39
CA HIS A 47 1.92 9.68 -2.65
C HIS A 47 1.51 8.21 -2.48
N TYR A 48 2.08 7.51 -1.49
CA TYR A 48 1.77 6.11 -1.23
C TYR A 48 0.34 5.90 -0.76
N CYS A 49 -0.20 6.76 0.10
CA CYS A 49 -1.61 6.70 0.51
C CYS A 49 -2.58 6.94 -0.65
N ALA A 50 -2.24 7.78 -1.63
CA ALA A 50 -3.06 7.97 -2.83
C ALA A 50 -3.04 6.71 -3.72
N ARG A 51 -1.86 6.10 -3.90
CA ARG A 51 -1.69 4.87 -4.68
C ARG A 51 -2.38 3.67 -4.03
N GLN A 52 -2.30 3.53 -2.71
CA GLN A 52 -3.01 2.53 -1.92
C GLN A 52 -4.52 2.63 -2.09
N ARG A 53 -5.09 3.83 -1.96
CA ARG A 53 -6.52 4.06 -2.23
C ARG A 53 -6.92 3.68 -3.65
N LYS A 54 -6.11 4.04 -4.64
CA LYS A 54 -6.36 3.66 -6.04
C LYS A 54 -6.34 2.14 -6.24
N ALA A 55 -5.35 1.46 -5.64
CA ALA A 55 -5.24 0.00 -5.72
C ALA A 55 -6.47 -0.69 -5.11
N VAL A 56 -6.90 -0.28 -3.91
CA VAL A 56 -8.09 -0.84 -3.24
C VAL A 56 -9.37 -0.56 -4.04
N LEU A 57 -9.52 0.63 -4.64
CA LEU A 57 -10.70 0.99 -5.42
C LEU A 57 -10.77 0.26 -6.78
N CYS A 58 -9.63 0.02 -7.41
CA CYS A 58 -9.52 -0.66 -8.69
C CYS A 58 -9.35 -2.18 -8.56
N ALA A 59 -9.14 -2.69 -7.34
CA ALA A 59 -9.05 -4.11 -7.09
C ALA A 59 -10.36 -4.79 -7.53
N PRO A 60 -10.28 -5.90 -8.30
CA PRO A 60 -11.44 -6.66 -8.70
C PRO A 60 -12.08 -7.27 -7.45
N ARG A 61 -13.09 -6.61 -6.88
CA ARG A 61 -13.91 -7.19 -5.82
C ARG A 61 -14.55 -8.46 -6.36
N ARG A 62 -14.30 -9.61 -5.72
CA ARG A 62 -15.18 -10.77 -5.91
C ARG A 62 -16.60 -10.31 -5.60
N ALA A 63 -17.49 -10.38 -6.59
CA ALA A 63 -18.91 -10.36 -6.30
C ALA A 63 -19.19 -11.53 -5.36
N ALA A 64 -19.73 -11.21 -4.19
CA ALA A 64 -20.12 -12.19 -3.17
C ALA A 64 -21.17 -13.17 -3.72
#